data_AF-A0A1M7YC88-F1
#
_entry.id   AF-A0A1M7YC88-F1
#
_cell.length_a   1.000
_cell.length_b   1.000
_cell.length_c   1.000
_cell.angle_alpha   90.00
_cell.angle_beta   90.00
_cell.angle_gamma   90.00
#
_symmetry.space_group_name_H-M   'P 1'
#
loop_
_entity.id
_entity.type
_entity.pdbx_description
1 polymer ?
#
loop_
_entity_poly.entity_id
_entity_poly.type
_entity_poly.pdbx_seq_one_letter_code
_entity_poly.pdbx_strand_id
1 'polypeptide(L)'
;MVRRFNGKSSMDNTNGNSFIARLKRYSILGWFRAIRLKCSGKKVVVTGSCNLCGRCCRRVSLEAGGRWLRSEAEFNRLLTIYPEYRRFSLTGRDSQGFLLFTCSWYDEPSGVCRDHENRLEICRSYPDIDLYFTGGEIHGGCGYQFSEVVPFEKILKRELDTQHGSRRKKKSTGD
;
A
#
# COMPACT_ATOMS: atom_id res chain seq x y z
N MET A 1 -7.04 15.58 -1.67
CA MET A 1 -6.64 14.25 -2.21
C MET A 1 -5.31 13.84 -1.61
N VAL A 2 -5.34 13.13 -0.49
CA VAL A 2 -4.20 12.85 0.41
C VAL A 2 -3.49 11.57 -0.04
N ARG A 3 -2.15 11.52 0.01
CA ARG A 3 -1.40 10.35 -0.50
C ARG A 3 -0.53 9.77 0.59
N ARG A 4 -0.91 8.58 1.02
CA ARG A 4 -0.32 7.87 2.15
C ARG A 4 0.86 7.00 1.69
N PHE A 5 2.04 7.26 2.22
CA PHE A 5 3.16 6.32 2.18
C PHE A 5 3.67 5.95 3.56
N ASN A 6 3.65 4.66 3.82
CA ASN A 6 4.12 4.01 5.03
C ASN A 6 5.61 3.68 4.79
N GLY A 7 6.52 4.53 5.27
CA GLY A 7 7.91 4.14 5.38
C GLY A 7 7.98 2.98 6.37
N LYS A 8 8.24 1.76 5.91
CA LYS A 8 8.48 0.65 6.83
C LYS A 8 9.65 1.03 7.73
N SER A 9 9.36 1.21 9.02
CA SER A 9 10.30 0.83 10.05
C SER A 9 10.64 -0.64 9.79
N SER A 10 11.90 -0.89 9.41
CA SER A 10 12.50 -2.18 9.73
C SER A 10 12.31 -2.39 11.24
N MET A 11 11.91 -3.61 11.63
CA MET A 11 11.45 -4.03 12.96
C MET A 11 9.97 -3.74 13.23
N ASP A 12 9.14 -4.79 13.09
CA ASP A 12 8.34 -5.32 14.19
C ASP A 12 7.81 -6.72 13.82
N ASN A 13 8.58 -7.72 14.23
CA ASN A 13 8.09 -9.08 14.43
C ASN A 13 7.23 -9.09 15.70
N THR A 14 5.94 -8.74 15.61
CA THR A 14 5.00 -8.99 16.72
C THR A 14 3.64 -9.47 16.21
N ASN A 15 3.38 -10.73 16.55
CA ASN A 15 2.11 -11.43 16.45
C ASN A 15 0.97 -10.65 17.14
N GLY A 16 -0.24 -10.72 16.56
CA GLY A 16 -1.52 -10.44 17.23
C GLY A 16 -1.96 -8.97 17.35
N ASN A 17 -1.10 -8.04 17.78
CA ASN A 17 -1.51 -6.66 18.11
C ASN A 17 -1.63 -5.70 16.91
N SER A 18 -1.06 -6.06 15.76
CA SER A 18 -1.01 -5.23 14.54
C SER A 18 -2.38 -5.03 13.86
N PHE A 19 -3.30 -5.99 13.99
CA PHE A 19 -4.56 -5.99 13.25
C PHE A 19 -5.55 -4.92 13.76
N ILE A 20 -5.66 -4.75 15.08
CA ILE A 20 -6.55 -3.75 15.70
C ILE A 20 -6.06 -2.33 15.42
N ALA A 21 -4.74 -2.11 15.44
CA ALA A 21 -4.13 -0.83 15.08
C ALA A 21 -4.42 -0.45 13.62
N ARG A 22 -4.42 -1.42 12.69
CA ARG A 22 -4.80 -1.19 11.28
C ARG A 22 -6.27 -0.82 11.12
N LEU A 23 -7.18 -1.50 11.82
CA LEU A 23 -8.63 -1.26 11.73
C LEU A 23 -9.03 0.16 12.19
N LYS A 24 -8.37 0.72 13.21
CA LYS A 24 -8.61 2.11 13.63
C LYS A 24 -8.28 3.16 12.56
N ARG A 25 -7.46 2.80 11.57
CA ARG A 25 -7.01 3.71 10.49
C ARG A 25 -7.92 3.66 9.26
N TYR A 26 -8.88 2.75 9.22
CA TYR A 26 -9.74 2.57 8.05
C TYR A 26 -10.72 3.74 7.94
N SER A 27 -10.86 4.26 6.73
CA SER A 27 -11.97 5.16 6.42
C SER A 27 -13.29 4.40 6.54
N ILE A 28 -14.42 5.11 6.62
CA ILE A 28 -15.75 4.49 6.60
C ILE A 28 -15.89 3.56 5.39
N LEU A 29 -15.50 4.03 4.21
CA LEU A 29 -15.49 3.23 2.99
C LEU A 29 -14.51 2.04 3.08
N GLY A 30 -13.35 2.24 3.70
CA GLY A 30 -12.38 1.18 3.98
C GLY A 30 -12.91 0.07 4.87
N TRP A 31 -13.68 0.42 5.90
CA TRP A 31 -14.38 -0.53 6.76
C TRP A 31 -15.39 -1.36 5.95
N PHE A 32 -16.22 -0.71 5.13
CA PHE A 32 -17.14 -1.42 4.23
C PHE A 32 -16.41 -2.35 3.26
N ARG A 33 -15.31 -1.88 2.65
CA ARG A 33 -14.46 -2.71 1.78
C ARG A 33 -13.90 -3.92 2.53
N ALA A 34 -13.38 -3.73 3.73
CA ALA A 34 -12.80 -4.80 4.54
C ALA A 34 -13.85 -5.87 4.93
N ILE A 35 -15.03 -5.44 5.35
CA ILE A 35 -16.15 -6.34 5.67
C ILE A 35 -16.55 -7.14 4.41
N ARG A 36 -16.74 -6.47 3.27
CA ARG A 36 -17.11 -7.13 2.01
C ARG A 36 -16.05 -8.14 1.55
N LEU A 37 -14.77 -7.82 1.69
CA LEU A 37 -13.67 -8.73 1.35
C LEU A 37 -13.65 -9.95 2.27
N LYS A 38 -13.90 -9.76 3.57
CA LYS A 38 -14.01 -10.85 4.53
C LYS A 38 -15.16 -11.78 4.19
N CYS A 39 -16.34 -11.25 3.87
CA CYS A 39 -17.52 -12.04 3.47
C CYS A 39 -17.31 -12.79 2.14
N SER A 40 -16.65 -12.17 1.16
CA SER A 40 -16.34 -12.84 -0.12
C SER A 40 -15.12 -13.77 -0.05
N GLY A 41 -14.37 -13.74 1.05
CA GLY A 41 -13.11 -14.47 1.23
C GLY A 41 -12.06 -14.11 0.17
N LYS A 42 -12.06 -12.85 -0.28
CA LYS A 42 -11.08 -12.28 -1.19
C LYS A 42 -10.03 -11.48 -0.42
N LYS A 43 -8.84 -11.34 -0.99
CA LYS A 43 -7.78 -10.44 -0.52
C LYS A 43 -7.50 -9.38 -1.58
N VAL A 44 -7.08 -8.20 -1.15
CA VAL A 44 -6.58 -7.17 -2.07
C VAL A 44 -5.11 -7.44 -2.33
N VAL A 45 -4.68 -7.23 -3.56
CA VAL A 45 -3.28 -7.23 -3.97
C VAL A 45 -3.03 -6.00 -4.84
N VAL A 46 -1.79 -5.53 -4.86
CA VAL A 46 -1.33 -4.53 -5.79
C VAL A 46 -0.90 -5.24 -7.07
N THR A 47 -1.40 -4.79 -8.21
CA THR A 47 -1.06 -5.30 -9.54
C THR A 47 -0.54 -4.18 -10.42
N GLY A 48 0.10 -4.55 -11.54
CA GLY A 48 0.69 -3.61 -12.49
C GLY A 48 2.10 -3.16 -12.10
N SER A 49 2.58 -2.10 -12.74
CA SER A 49 3.94 -1.60 -12.61
C SER A 49 4.01 -0.07 -12.71
N CYS A 50 5.17 0.51 -12.37
CA CYS A 50 5.38 1.94 -12.49
C CYS A 50 5.50 2.35 -13.96
N ASN A 51 4.58 3.19 -14.46
CA ASN A 51 4.65 3.77 -15.81
C ASN A 51 5.52 5.04 -15.89
N LEU A 52 6.40 5.28 -14.91
CA LEU A 52 7.25 6.49 -14.84
C LEU A 52 6.49 7.83 -14.90
N CYS A 53 5.18 7.86 -14.63
CA CYS A 53 4.34 9.06 -14.78
C CYS A 53 4.69 10.28 -13.89
N GLY A 54 5.67 10.16 -12.97
CA GLY A 54 6.12 11.21 -12.06
C GLY A 54 5.10 11.73 -11.04
N ARG A 55 3.84 11.27 -11.10
CA ARG A 55 2.75 11.83 -10.27
C ARG A 55 3.01 11.63 -8.79
N CYS A 56 3.46 10.45 -8.35
CA CYS A 56 3.80 10.19 -6.95
C CYS A 56 4.97 11.06 -6.47
N CYS A 57 5.91 11.41 -7.35
CA CYS A 57 7.06 12.26 -7.03
C CYS A 57 6.68 13.73 -6.82
N ARG A 58 5.68 14.25 -7.55
CA ARG A 58 5.21 15.64 -7.41
C ARG A 58 4.50 15.94 -6.10
N ARG A 59 3.82 14.94 -5.53
CA ARG A 59 2.94 15.14 -4.37
C ARG A 59 2.94 13.87 -3.53
N VAL A 60 3.78 13.85 -2.50
CA VAL A 60 3.92 12.74 -1.56
C VAL A 60 3.59 13.24 -0.15
N SER A 61 2.89 12.47 0.66
CA SER A 61 2.84 12.69 2.11
C SER A 61 3.67 11.63 2.79
N LEU A 62 4.32 12.00 3.88
CA LEU A 62 5.20 11.11 4.65
C LEU A 62 4.54 10.73 5.98
N GLU A 63 4.79 9.51 6.42
CA GLU A 63 4.36 8.96 7.72
C GLU A 63 5.58 8.75 8.62
N ALA A 64 5.47 9.06 9.90
CA ALA A 64 6.46 8.76 10.92
C ALA A 64 5.75 8.18 12.15
N GLY A 65 6.21 7.03 12.65
CA GLY A 65 5.62 6.40 13.85
C GLY A 65 4.12 6.09 13.73
N GLY A 66 3.65 5.67 12.55
CA GLY A 66 2.24 5.32 12.33
C GLY A 66 1.31 6.51 12.06
N ARG A 67 1.84 7.74 11.93
CA ARG A 67 1.07 8.98 11.78
C ARG A 67 1.61 9.87 10.66
N TRP A 68 0.71 10.49 9.89
CA TRP A 68 1.06 11.49 8.88
C TRP A 68 1.75 12.69 9.50
N LEU A 69 2.78 13.20 8.82
CA LEU A 69 3.40 14.47 9.18
C LEU A 69 2.40 15.61 8.96
N ARG A 70 2.29 16.51 9.95
CA ARG A 70 1.43 17.70 9.92
C ARG A 70 2.21 18.99 10.12
N SER A 71 3.42 18.91 10.68
CA SER A 71 4.28 20.05 10.98
C SER A 71 5.71 19.85 10.50
N GLU A 72 6.38 20.94 10.13
CA GLU A 72 7.79 20.93 9.74
C GLU A 72 8.70 20.44 10.86
N ALA A 73 8.34 20.70 12.13
CA ALA A 73 9.07 20.17 13.27
C ALA A 73 9.08 18.63 13.31
N GLU A 74 7.96 17.97 12.96
CA GLU A 74 7.93 16.51 12.81
C GLU A 74 8.79 16.03 11.64
N PHE A 75 8.79 16.77 10.53
CA PHE A 75 9.66 16.47 9.39
C PHE A 75 11.15 16.62 9.75
N ASN A 76 11.54 17.69 10.45
CA ASN A 76 12.92 17.88 10.90
C ASN A 76 13.39 16.76 11.83
N ARG A 77 12.52 16.27 12.72
CA ARG A 77 12.80 15.07 13.53
C ARG A 77 12.94 13.82 12.66
N LEU A 78 12.10 13.64 11.64
CA LEU A 78 12.26 12.54 10.69
C LEU A 78 13.63 12.60 10.00
N LEU A 79 14.09 13.78 9.59
CA LEU A 79 15.39 13.97 8.94
C LEU A 79 16.59 13.68 9.84
N THR A 80 16.43 13.78 11.17
CA THR A 80 17.50 13.35 12.10
C THR A 80 17.66 11.83 12.15
N ILE A 81 16.61 11.08 11.86
CA ILE A 81 16.60 9.61 11.90
C ILE A 81 16.88 9.05 10.49
N TYR A 82 16.32 9.68 9.46
CA TYR A 82 16.42 9.27 8.05
C TYR A 82 16.90 10.44 7.17
N PRO A 83 18.20 10.74 7.15
CA PRO A 83 18.76 11.88 6.40
C PRO A 83 18.47 11.85 4.89
N GLU A 84 18.26 10.67 4.31
CA GLU A 84 17.93 10.47 2.90
C GLU A 84 16.59 11.09 2.49
N TYR A 85 15.71 11.38 3.46
CA TYR A 85 14.44 12.07 3.23
C TYR A 85 14.61 13.58 3.00
N ARG A 86 15.83 14.14 3.16
CA ARG A 86 16.13 15.56 2.85
C ARG A 86 15.80 15.96 1.41
N ARG A 87 15.72 14.97 0.51
CA ARG A 87 15.33 15.18 -0.89
C ARG A 87 13.85 15.53 -1.08
N PHE A 88 13.02 15.42 -0.05
CA PHE A 88 11.62 15.81 -0.11
C PHE A 88 11.46 17.26 0.34
N SER A 89 11.11 18.14 -0.60
CA SER A 89 10.87 19.56 -0.34
C SER A 89 9.39 19.78 -0.02
N LEU A 90 9.10 20.50 1.08
CA LEU A 90 7.74 20.83 1.46
C LEU A 90 7.11 21.75 0.40
N THR A 91 5.91 21.39 -0.06
CA THR A 91 5.16 22.15 -1.07
C THR A 91 3.83 22.68 -0.57
N GLY A 92 3.33 22.17 0.55
CA GLY A 92 2.11 22.67 1.17
C GLY A 92 1.45 21.65 2.06
N ARG A 93 0.13 21.80 2.19
CA ARG A 93 -0.72 20.89 2.96
C ARG A 93 -1.94 20.50 2.15
N ASP A 94 -2.48 19.32 2.41
CA ASP A 94 -3.78 18.95 1.87
C ASP A 94 -4.95 19.44 2.74
N SER A 95 -6.16 19.14 2.28
CA SER A 95 -7.42 19.48 2.96
C SER A 95 -7.58 18.85 4.35
N GLN A 96 -6.80 17.82 4.68
CA GLN A 96 -6.79 17.19 6.00
C GLN A 96 -5.66 17.72 6.89
N GLY A 97 -4.85 18.66 6.39
CA GLY A 97 -3.74 19.28 7.10
C GLY A 97 -2.46 18.44 7.13
N PHE A 98 -2.31 17.45 6.25
CA PHE A 98 -1.07 16.68 6.13
C PHE A 98 -0.08 17.40 5.22
N LEU A 99 1.21 17.31 5.56
CA LEU A 99 2.27 17.88 4.73
C LEU A 99 2.35 17.16 3.36
N LEU A 100 2.52 17.97 2.32
CA LEU A 100 2.74 17.54 0.95
C LEU A 100 4.15 17.92 0.54
N PHE A 101 4.87 16.97 -0.05
CA PHE A 101 6.23 17.16 -0.51
C PHE A 101 6.36 16.87 -2.00
N THR A 102 7.40 17.43 -2.60
CA THR A 102 7.90 17.06 -3.92
C THR A 102 9.29 16.47 -3.77
N CYS A 103 9.56 15.38 -4.49
CA CYS A 103 10.89 14.77 -4.53
C CYS A 103 11.82 15.60 -5.41
N SER A 104 13.04 15.90 -4.94
CA SER A 104 14.03 16.62 -5.73
C SER A 104 14.47 15.87 -6.99
N TRP A 105 14.28 14.54 -7.06
CA TRP A 105 14.53 13.75 -8.27
C TRP A 105 13.39 13.77 -9.28
N TYR A 106 12.29 14.45 -8.98
CA TYR A 106 11.26 14.69 -9.97
C TYR A 106 11.81 15.66 -11.03
N ASP A 107 11.85 15.24 -12.29
CA ASP A 107 12.21 16.10 -13.41
C ASP A 107 10.95 16.76 -13.95
N GLU A 108 10.82 18.07 -13.73
CA GLU A 108 9.63 18.80 -14.15
C GLU A 108 9.46 18.85 -15.68
N PRO A 109 10.52 19.08 -16.49
CA PRO A 109 10.42 19.09 -17.95
C PRO A 109 9.98 17.76 -18.57
N SER A 110 10.62 16.64 -18.22
CA SER A 110 10.25 15.31 -18.77
C SER A 110 9.04 14.69 -18.09
N GLY A 111 8.70 15.14 -16.88
CA GLY A 111 7.58 14.62 -16.12
C GLY A 111 7.86 13.27 -15.43
N VAL A 112 9.11 12.82 -15.38
CA VAL A 112 9.50 11.51 -14.83
C VAL A 112 10.48 11.62 -13.66
N CYS A 113 10.83 10.48 -13.06
CA CYS A 113 11.86 10.42 -12.02
C CYS A 113 13.24 10.35 -12.67
N ARG A 114 14.17 11.25 -12.30
CA ARG A 114 15.55 11.30 -12.84
C ARG A 114 16.34 10.03 -12.57
N ASP A 115 16.19 9.46 -11.38
CA ASP A 115 16.85 8.22 -10.98
C ASP A 115 15.82 7.23 -10.42
N HIS A 116 15.27 6.41 -11.31
CA HIS A 116 14.26 5.42 -10.97
C HIS A 116 14.86 4.16 -10.32
N GLU A 117 16.10 3.82 -10.65
CA GLU A 117 16.74 2.58 -10.16
C GLU A 117 17.17 2.72 -8.69
N ASN A 118 17.70 3.89 -8.30
CA ASN A 118 18.14 4.15 -6.92
C ASN A 118 17.05 4.78 -6.04
N ARG A 119 15.78 4.54 -6.36
CA ARG A 119 14.65 5.01 -5.54
C ARG A 119 14.73 4.52 -4.10
N LEU A 120 14.39 5.40 -3.14
CA LEU A 120 14.21 5.00 -1.74
C LEU A 120 13.12 3.94 -1.60
N GLU A 121 13.19 3.21 -0.49
CA GLU A 121 12.25 2.15 -0.14
C GLU A 121 10.79 2.62 -0.15
N ILE A 122 10.53 3.84 0.32
CA ILE A 122 9.21 4.46 0.24
C ILE A 122 8.70 4.54 -1.20
N CYS A 123 9.56 4.83 -2.18
CA CYS A 123 9.16 4.90 -3.58
C CYS A 123 9.05 3.50 -4.22
N ARG A 124 9.87 2.54 -3.80
CA ARG A 124 9.86 1.15 -4.32
C ARG A 124 8.65 0.36 -3.84
N SER A 125 8.22 0.59 -2.61
CA SER A 125 7.06 -0.04 -2.00
C SER A 125 5.72 0.59 -2.42
N TYR A 126 5.73 1.58 -3.32
CA TYR A 126 4.49 2.17 -3.85
C TYR A 126 3.74 1.20 -4.77
N PRO A 127 2.41 1.13 -4.67
CA PRO A 127 1.54 1.62 -3.58
C PRO A 127 1.46 0.68 -2.39
N ASP A 128 1.34 1.25 -1.18
CA ASP A 128 1.02 0.46 0.02
C ASP A 128 -0.45 0.00 -0.02
N ILE A 129 -0.70 -1.26 0.34
CA ILE A 129 -2.05 -1.84 0.37
C ILE A 129 -3.00 -1.14 1.35
N ASP A 130 -2.51 -0.56 2.44
CA ASP A 130 -3.31 0.21 3.40
C ASP A 130 -3.92 1.45 2.75
N LEU A 131 -3.37 1.94 1.63
CA LEU A 131 -3.95 3.03 0.84
C LEU A 131 -5.38 2.68 0.39
N TYR A 132 -5.64 1.42 0.04
CA TYR A 132 -6.96 0.93 -0.39
C TYR A 132 -8.03 1.04 0.72
N PHE A 133 -7.63 0.91 1.99
CA PHE A 133 -8.53 0.95 3.16
C PHE A 133 -8.60 2.34 3.82
N THR A 134 -7.55 3.14 3.69
CA THR A 134 -7.45 4.44 4.35
C THR A 134 -8.10 5.58 3.56
N GLY A 135 -8.66 5.28 2.39
CA GLY A 135 -9.31 6.27 1.50
C GLY A 135 -8.33 7.00 0.59
N GLY A 136 -7.12 6.47 0.42
CA GLY A 136 -6.19 6.99 -0.57
C GLY A 136 -6.43 6.40 -1.95
N GLU A 137 -5.94 7.10 -2.96
CA GLU A 137 -6.17 6.76 -4.36
C GLU A 137 -4.87 6.74 -5.14
N ILE A 138 -4.77 5.79 -6.07
CA ILE A 138 -3.73 5.77 -7.08
C ILE A 138 -4.07 6.84 -8.13
N HIS A 139 -3.08 7.57 -8.62
CA HIS A 139 -3.33 8.65 -9.58
C HIS A 139 -3.70 8.12 -10.95
N GLY A 140 -4.59 8.83 -11.64
CA GLY A 140 -4.87 8.59 -13.05
C GLY A 140 -3.56 8.60 -13.85
N GLY A 141 -3.39 7.62 -14.74
CA GLY A 141 -2.16 7.42 -15.52
C GLY A 141 -1.04 6.67 -14.81
N CYS A 142 -1.22 6.25 -13.55
CA CYS A 142 -0.33 5.29 -12.91
C CYS A 142 -0.61 3.87 -13.43
N GLY A 143 0.42 3.04 -13.58
CA GLY A 143 0.27 1.64 -14.01
C GLY A 143 -0.08 0.68 -12.88
N TYR A 144 -0.07 1.13 -11.61
CA TYR A 144 -0.50 0.32 -10.48
C TYR A 144 -2.01 0.34 -10.31
N GLN A 145 -2.56 -0.78 -9.84
CA GLN A 145 -3.98 -0.93 -9.51
C GLN A 145 -4.17 -1.82 -8.28
N PHE A 146 -5.31 -1.68 -7.62
CA PHE A 146 -5.74 -2.61 -6.57
C PHE A 146 -6.67 -3.66 -7.17
N SER A 147 -6.35 -4.94 -6.98
CA SER A 147 -7.16 -6.06 -7.49
C SER A 147 -7.61 -6.96 -6.34
N GLU A 148 -8.85 -7.41 -6.42
CA GLU A 148 -9.44 -8.33 -5.44
C GLU A 148 -9.34 -9.76 -5.95
N VAL A 149 -8.52 -10.57 -5.31
CA VAL A 149 -8.21 -11.93 -5.74
C VAL A 149 -8.62 -12.94 -4.67
N VAL A 150 -8.96 -14.15 -5.11
CA VAL A 150 -9.11 -15.27 -4.19
C VAL A 150 -7.70 -15.76 -3.80
N PRO A 151 -7.39 -15.95 -2.51
CA PRO A 151 -6.09 -16.48 -2.11
C PRO A 151 -5.82 -17.85 -2.74
N PHE A 152 -4.58 -18.06 -3.23
CA PHE A 152 -4.18 -19.31 -3.88
C PHE A 152 -4.42 -20.52 -2.98
N GLU A 153 -4.18 -20.37 -1.68
CA GLU A 153 -4.36 -21.41 -0.67
C GLU A 153 -5.81 -21.91 -0.62
N LYS A 154 -6.77 -21.00 -0.82
CA LYS A 154 -8.20 -21.32 -0.86
C LYS A 154 -8.56 -22.06 -2.15
N ILE A 155 -7.95 -21.68 -3.27
CA ILE A 155 -8.14 -22.36 -4.56
C ILE A 155 -7.56 -23.78 -4.48
N LEU A 156 -6.32 -23.91 -4.00
CA LEU A 156 -5.61 -25.18 -3.87
C LEU A 156 -6.37 -26.16 -2.96
N LYS A 157 -6.84 -25.71 -1.79
CA LYS A 157 -7.60 -26.56 -0.86
C LYS A 157 -8.88 -27.12 -1.52
N ARG A 158 -9.64 -26.27 -2.21
CA ARG A 158 -10.86 -26.68 -2.92
C ARG A 158 -10.59 -27.76 -3.96
N GLU A 159 -9.49 -27.61 -4.69
CA GLU A 159 -9.10 -28.59 -5.72
C GLU A 159 -8.69 -29.93 -5.09
N LEU A 160 -7.87 -29.90 -4.03
CA LEU A 160 -7.50 -31.09 -3.27
C LEU A 160 -8.72 -31.83 -2.71
N ASP A 161 -9.66 -31.10 -2.09
CA ASP A 161 -10.88 -31.70 -1.52
C ASP A 161 -11.74 -32.39 -2.60
N THR A 162 -11.83 -31.78 -3.79
CA THR A 162 -12.57 -32.33 -4.94
C THR A 162 -11.95 -33.64 -5.45
N GLN A 163 -10.61 -33.71 -5.52
CA GLN A 163 -9.90 -34.92 -5.94
C GLN A 163 -10.06 -36.07 -4.92
N HIS A 164 -10.03 -35.77 -3.62
CA HIS A 164 -10.24 -36.78 -2.57
C HIS A 164 -11.67 -37.31 -2.56
N GLY A 165 -12.67 -36.45 -2.78
CA GLY A 165 -14.07 -36.86 -2.93
C GLY A 165 -14.30 -37.76 -4.15
N SER A 166 -13.67 -37.43 -5.28
CA SER A 166 -13.75 -38.20 -6.53
C SER A 166 -13.09 -39.58 -6.42
N ARG A 167 -11.96 -39.68 -5.71
CA ARG A 167 -11.28 -40.97 -5.43
C ARG A 167 -12.07 -41.88 -4.49
N ARG A 168 -12.73 -41.33 -3.45
CA ARG A 168 -13.60 -42.11 -2.56
C ARG A 168 -14.80 -42.71 -3.30
N LYS A 169 -15.42 -41.94 -4.21
CA LYS A 169 -16.60 -42.38 -4.97
C LYS A 169 -16.30 -43.49 -5.99
N LYS A 170 -15.10 -43.47 -6.60
CA LYS A 170 -14.64 -44.55 -7.49
C LYS A 170 -14.32 -45.85 -6.74
N LYS A 171 -13.89 -45.77 -5.47
CA LYS A 171 -13.59 -46.95 -4.66
C LYS A 171 -14.84 -47.65 -4.10
N SER A 172 -16.00 -46.99 -4.10
CA SER A 172 -17.28 -47.53 -3.64
C SER A 172 -18.20 -48.00 -4.76
N THR A 173 -17.76 -47.98 -6.01
CA THR A 173 -18.56 -48.37 -7.21
C THR A 173 -17.86 -49.41 -8.09
N GLY A 174 -16.72 -49.95 -7.63
CA GLY A 174 -16.08 -51.11 -8.25
C GLY A 174 -16.31 -52.34 -7.37
N ASP A 175 -17.51 -52.92 -7.50
CA ASP A 175 -17.78 -54.35 -7.30
C ASP A 175 -17.80 -55.01 -8.70
#